data_AF-A0A4V2SCU5-F1
#
_entry.id   AF-A0A4V2SCU5-F1
#
_cell.length_a   1.000
_cell.length_b   1.000
_cell.length_c   1.000
_cell.angle_alpha   90.00
_cell.angle_beta   90.00
_cell.angle_gamma   90.00
#
_symmetry.space_group_name_H-M   'P 1'
#
loop_
_entity.id
_entity.type
_entity.pdbx_description
1 polymer ?
#
loop_
_entity_poly.entity_id
_entity_poly.type
_entity_poly.pdbx_seq_one_letter_code
_entity_poly.pdbx_strand_id
1 'polypeptide(L)'
;MPKKKGKDKDKSKEAKLVVRLEADLHNAFLERCQALDTTASREVRRLIRHFLASNGDPYAPAGAALPVVDAVVVVRGDEPAPPLARTVVASEEV
;
A
#
# COMPACT_ATOMS: atom_id res chain seq x y z
N MET A 1 34.26 -41.67 -5.87
CA MET A 1 34.20 -40.26 -6.32
C MET A 1 33.06 -39.55 -5.58
N PRO A 2 33.34 -38.70 -4.59
CA PRO A 2 32.31 -38.02 -3.81
C PRO A 2 31.61 -36.92 -4.63
N LYS A 3 30.28 -37.06 -4.80
CA LYS A 3 29.42 -36.10 -5.51
C LYS A 3 29.25 -34.84 -4.65
N LYS A 4 29.75 -33.72 -5.17
CA LYS A 4 29.66 -32.36 -4.60
C LYS A 4 28.20 -31.91 -4.59
N LYS A 5 27.58 -31.81 -3.40
CA LYS A 5 26.26 -31.18 -3.20
C LYS A 5 26.37 -29.69 -3.54
N GLY A 6 25.74 -29.29 -4.64
CA GLY A 6 25.60 -27.89 -5.03
C GLY A 6 24.79 -27.10 -3.99
N LYS A 7 25.24 -25.90 -3.69
CA LYS A 7 24.48 -24.87 -2.96
C LYS A 7 23.28 -24.48 -3.82
N ASP A 8 22.07 -24.87 -3.42
CA ASP A 8 20.83 -24.22 -3.86
C ASP A 8 20.77 -22.83 -3.22
N LYS A 9 21.47 -21.87 -3.83
CA LYS A 9 21.32 -20.44 -3.53
C LYS A 9 20.07 -19.94 -4.25
N ASP A 10 19.15 -19.39 -3.45
CA ASP A 10 18.40 -18.18 -3.78
C ASP A 10 17.53 -18.22 -5.04
N LYS A 11 16.59 -19.18 -5.14
CA LYS A 11 15.31 -18.87 -5.80
C LYS A 11 14.45 -18.12 -4.80
N SER A 12 14.59 -16.80 -4.80
CA SER A 12 13.73 -15.84 -4.13
C SER A 12 12.30 -16.33 -4.11
N LYS A 13 11.77 -16.60 -2.91
CA LYS A 13 10.40 -17.08 -2.69
C LYS A 13 9.43 -15.94 -3.03
N GLU A 14 9.13 -15.77 -4.31
CA GLU A 14 8.04 -14.91 -4.72
C GLU A 14 6.73 -15.54 -4.26
N ALA A 15 6.09 -14.92 -3.27
CA ALA A 15 4.80 -15.35 -2.74
C ALA A 15 3.70 -14.47 -3.32
N LYS A 16 2.63 -15.09 -3.82
CA LYS A 16 1.45 -14.40 -4.34
C LYS A 16 0.45 -14.17 -3.21
N LEU A 17 0.06 -12.92 -2.97
CA LEU A 17 -1.04 -12.57 -2.09
C LEU A 17 -2.32 -12.45 -2.92
N VAL A 18 -3.34 -13.26 -2.61
CA VAL A 18 -4.66 -13.18 -3.23
C VAL A 18 -5.68 -12.82 -2.17
N VAL A 19 -6.36 -11.69 -2.35
CA VAL A 19 -7.41 -11.20 -1.46
C VAL A 19 -8.69 -11.09 -2.27
N ARG A 20 -9.81 -11.52 -1.68
CA ARG A 20 -11.14 -11.33 -2.26
C ARG A 20 -11.72 -10.04 -1.69
N LEU A 21 -12.19 -9.17 -2.56
CA LEU A 21 -12.83 -7.91 -2.23
C LEU A 21 -14.19 -7.86 -2.93
N GLU A 22 -15.09 -7.06 -2.40
CA GLU A 22 -16.31 -6.69 -3.11
C GLU A 22 -15.97 -5.86 -4.36
N ALA A 23 -16.78 -6.00 -5.41
CA ALA A 23 -16.50 -5.38 -6.71
C ALA A 23 -16.38 -3.85 -6.60
N ASP A 24 -17.30 -3.22 -5.86
CA ASP A 24 -17.34 -1.77 -5.70
C ASP A 24 -16.13 -1.24 -4.93
N LEU A 25 -15.73 -1.95 -3.87
CA LEU A 25 -14.54 -1.60 -3.08
C LEU A 25 -13.26 -1.71 -3.92
N HIS A 26 -13.13 -2.78 -4.70
CA HIS A 26 -11.99 -2.94 -5.60
C HIS A 26 -11.93 -1.83 -6.66
N ASN A 27 -13.07 -1.48 -7.26
CA ASN A 27 -13.14 -0.41 -8.26
C ASN A 27 -12.81 0.96 -7.67
N ALA A 28 -13.37 1.29 -6.50
CA ALA A 28 -13.05 2.53 -5.79
C ALA A 28 -11.56 2.62 -5.41
N PHE A 29 -10.95 1.49 -5.03
CA PHE A 29 -9.52 1.43 -4.76
C PHE A 29 -8.66 1.67 -6.02
N LEU A 30 -9.04 1.07 -7.15
CA LEU A 30 -8.35 1.29 -8.42
C LEU A 30 -8.48 2.73 -8.92
N GLU A 31 -9.66 3.33 -8.81
CA GLU A 31 -9.91 4.73 -9.17
C GLU A 31 -9.04 5.66 -8.34
N ARG A 32 -8.94 5.42 -7.02
CA ARG A 32 -8.03 6.17 -6.14
C ARG A 32 -6.57 5.99 -6.51
N CYS A 33 -6.14 4.78 -6.88
CA CYS A 33 -4.77 4.55 -7.33
C CYS A 33 -4.45 5.34 -8.62
N GLN A 34 -5.39 5.34 -9.58
CA GLN A 34 -5.24 6.07 -10.85
C GLN A 34 -5.16 7.58 -10.62
N ALA A 35 -6.01 8.13 -9.75
CA ALA A 35 -5.98 9.56 -9.40
C ALA A 35 -4.64 10.01 -8.78
N LEU A 36 -3.91 9.08 -8.16
CA LEU A 36 -2.61 9.34 -7.53
C LEU A 36 -1.41 8.95 -8.42
N ASP A 37 -1.63 8.52 -9.67
CA ASP A 37 -0.59 7.96 -10.54
C ASP A 37 0.18 6.79 -9.89
N THR A 38 -0.50 5.97 -9.09
CA THR A 38 0.06 4.80 -8.40
C THR A 38 -0.60 3.50 -8.87
N THR A 39 0.02 2.36 -8.51
CA THR A 39 -0.55 1.03 -8.80
C THR A 39 -1.05 0.37 -7.52
N ALA A 40 -2.14 -0.39 -7.64
CA ALA A 40 -2.70 -1.21 -6.56
C ALA A 40 -1.64 -2.03 -5.84
N SER A 41 -0.76 -2.70 -6.59
CA SER A 41 0.35 -3.50 -6.05
C SER A 41 1.34 -2.67 -5.23
N ARG A 42 1.63 -1.43 -5.63
CA ARG A 42 2.56 -0.55 -4.90
C ARG A 42 1.95 -0.10 -3.58
N GLU A 43 0.67 0.27 -3.58
CA GLU A 43 -0.03 0.70 -2.37
C GLU A 43 -0.26 -0.45 -1.40
N VAL A 44 -0.63 -1.64 -1.86
CA VAL A 44 -0.74 -2.82 -0.98
C VAL A 44 0.62 -3.16 -0.34
N ARG A 45 1.73 -3.09 -1.09
CA ARG A 45 3.07 -3.32 -0.52
C ARG A 45 3.50 -2.23 0.47
N ARG A 46 3.08 -0.98 0.27
CA ARG A 46 3.33 0.12 1.22
C ARG A 46 2.50 -0.06 2.48
N LEU A 47 1.21 -0.37 2.33
CA LEU A 47 0.30 -0.68 3.42
C LEU A 47 0.85 -1.79 4.31
N ILE A 48 1.30 -2.90 3.72
CA ILE A 48 1.88 -4.03 4.47
C ILE A 48 3.11 -3.57 5.26
N ARG A 49 4.05 -2.85 4.63
CA ARG A 49 5.26 -2.35 5.31
C ARG A 49 4.91 -1.39 6.44
N HIS A 50 4.00 -0.46 6.21
CA HIS A 50 3.56 0.53 7.19
C HIS A 50 2.82 -0.13 8.36
N PHE A 51 1.95 -1.09 8.07
CA PHE A 51 1.22 -1.86 9.07
C PHE A 51 2.19 -2.61 9.99
N LEU A 52 3.18 -3.31 9.43
CA LEU A 52 4.18 -4.05 10.20
C LEU A 52 5.03 -3.11 11.08
N ALA A 53 5.49 -1.98 10.54
CA ALA A 53 6.24 -0.98 11.30
C ALA A 53 5.42 -0.38 12.46
N SER A 54 4.13 -0.12 12.25
CA SER A 54 3.24 0.46 13.26
C SER A 54 2.91 -0.53 14.40
N ASN A 55 3.04 -1.82 14.15
CA ASN A 55 2.77 -2.89 15.13
C ASN A 55 4.04 -3.46 15.78
N GLY A 56 5.19 -2.80 15.62
CA GLY A 56 6.45 -3.15 16.31
C GLY A 56 7.35 -4.13 15.57
N ASP A 57 7.01 -4.52 14.35
CA ASP A 57 7.76 -5.49 13.55
C ASP A 57 8.20 -4.88 12.21
N PRO A 58 9.18 -3.95 12.18
CA PRO A 58 9.57 -3.29 10.96
C PRO A 58 10.17 -4.30 9.97
N TYR A 59 9.45 -4.56 8.86
CA TYR A 59 9.94 -5.42 7.80
C TYR A 59 11.24 -4.85 7.19
N ALA A 60 12.37 -5.46 7.52
CA ALA A 60 13.66 -5.20 6.90
C ALA A 60 13.93 -6.32 5.89
N PRO A 61 13.95 -6.05 4.57
CA PRO A 61 14.33 -7.07 3.62
C PRO A 61 15.78 -7.46 3.85
N ALA A 62 16.07 -8.77 3.84
CA ALA A 62 17.40 -9.31 4.04
C ALA A 62 18.37 -8.71 3.01
N GLY A 63 19.26 -7.82 3.46
CA GLY A 63 20.28 -7.16 2.62
C GLY A 63 20.05 -5.67 2.29
N ALA A 64 18.99 -5.02 2.79
CA ALA A 64 18.84 -3.58 2.63
C ALA A 64 19.54 -2.80 3.77
N ALA A 65 20.56 -2.02 3.41
CA ALA A 65 21.13 -0.98 4.25
C ALA A 65 20.15 0.19 4.35
N LEU A 66 19.40 0.25 5.45
CA LEU A 66 18.53 1.37 5.88
C LEU A 66 17.42 1.76 4.88
N PRO A 67 16.31 2.36 5.35
CA PRO A 67 15.14 2.53 4.50
C PRO A 67 15.46 3.55 3.42
N VAL A 68 15.50 3.08 2.17
CA VAL A 68 15.08 3.91 1.04
C VAL A 68 13.60 4.19 1.30
N VAL A 69 13.35 5.18 2.15
CA VAL A 69 12.14 5.96 2.04
C VAL A 69 12.09 6.32 0.56
N ASP A 70 11.02 5.93 -0.13
CA ASP A 70 10.62 6.62 -1.35
C ASP A 70 10.29 8.06 -0.89
N ALA A 71 11.32 8.83 -0.57
CA ALA A 71 11.34 10.28 -0.53
C ALA A 71 11.37 10.73 -1.99
N VAL A 72 10.30 10.38 -2.70
CA VAL A 72 9.78 11.20 -3.77
C VAL A 72 8.32 11.43 -3.40
N VAL A 73 8.13 12.08 -2.25
CA VAL A 73 7.02 13.01 -2.10
C VAL A 73 7.35 14.15 -3.06
N VAL A 74 6.98 14.01 -4.34
CA VAL A 74 6.75 15.20 -5.15
C VAL A 74 5.45 15.77 -4.62
N VAL A 75 5.58 16.67 -3.65
CA VAL A 75 4.55 17.67 -3.37
C VAL A 75 4.45 18.50 -4.64
N ARG A 76 3.51 18.18 -5.53
CA ARG A 76 2.97 19.16 -6.45
C ARG A 76 1.58 19.50 -5.94
N GLY A 77 1.52 20.60 -5.19
CA GLY A 77 0.26 21.21 -4.81
C GLY A 77 -0.50 21.66 -6.05
N ASP A 78 -1.79 21.35 -6.06
CA ASP A 78 -2.84 22.36 -6.24
C ASP A 78 -4.14 21.75 -5.72
N GLU A 79 -4.61 22.23 -4.57
CA GLU A 79 -5.98 22.01 -4.11
C GLU A 79 -6.86 23.07 -4.78
N PRO A 80 -8.01 22.69 -5.34
CA PRO A 80 -9.20 23.32 -4.78
C PRO A 80 -10.31 22.30 -4.50
N ALA A 81 -10.85 22.42 -3.29
CA ALA A 81 -12.02 21.74 -2.78
C ALA A 81 -13.27 21.95 -3.68
N PRO A 82 -14.14 20.93 -3.85
CA PRO A 82 -15.51 21.17 -4.28
C PRO A 82 -16.37 21.69 -3.10
N PRO A 83 -17.36 22.57 -3.38
CA PRO A 83 -18.05 23.35 -2.36
C PRO A 83 -19.09 22.55 -1.57
N LEU A 84 -19.32 23.09 -0.37
CA LEU A 84 -20.27 22.66 0.66
C LEU A 84 -21.69 22.42 0.12
N ALA A 85 -22.23 21.24 0.36
CA ALA A 85 -23.68 21.07 0.53
C ALA A 85 -23.99 21.08 2.03
N ARG A 86 -24.32 22.27 2.55
CA ARG A 86 -25.04 22.41 3.82
C ARG A 86 -26.47 21.94 3.56
N THR A 87 -26.93 20.93 4.29
CA THR A 87 -28.36 20.83 4.62
C THR A 87 -28.46 20.89 6.14
N VAL A 88 -28.84 22.08 6.59
CA VAL A 88 -29.40 22.36 7.92
C VAL A 88 -30.90 22.03 7.85
N VAL A 89 -31.47 21.78 9.03
CA VAL A 89 -32.90 21.82 9.46
C VAL A 89 -33.33 20.43 9.94
N ALA A 90 -33.15 20.09 11.23
CA ALA A 90 -33.88 20.52 12.44
C ALA A 90 -35.18 19.74 12.66
N SER A 91 -35.30 19.13 13.86
CA SER A 91 -36.49 18.67 14.63
C SER A 91 -35.93 17.73 15.70
N GLU A 92 -35.47 18.17 16.87
CA GLU A 92 -36.23 18.70 18.02
C GLU A 92 -37.45 17.84 18.40
N GLU A 93 -37.28 17.15 19.53
CA GLU A 93 -38.22 16.80 20.62
C GLU A 93 -39.56 16.10 20.33
N VAL A 94 -39.72 14.89 20.89
CA VAL A 94 -40.71 14.59 21.95
C VAL A 94 -40.30 13.38 22.79
#